data_AF-A0A2R6H9W6-F1
#
_entry.id   AF-A0A2R6H9W6-F1
#
_cell.length_a   1.000
_cell.length_b   1.000
_cell.length_c   1.000
_cell.angle_alpha   90.00
_cell.angle_beta   90.00
_cell.angle_gamma   90.00
#
_symmetry.space_group_name_H-M   'P 1'
#
loop_
_entity.id
_entity.type
_entity.pdbx_description
1 polymer ?
#
loop_
_entity_poly.entity_id
_entity_poly.type
_entity_poly.pdbx_seq_one_letter_code
_entity_poly.pdbx_strand_id
1 'polypeptide(L)' 'MRAAVYHGPEDIRVEERPAPEVESPTDALVRVTHTAICGSDLWFYRGESGRETGSP' A
#
# COMPACT_ATOMS: atom_id res chain seq x y z
N MET A 1 -10.87 -5.17 -4.11
CA MET A 1 -10.56 -3.73 -3.97
C MET A 1 -9.21 -3.49 -4.61
N ARG A 2 -9.05 -2.39 -5.35
CA ARG A 2 -7.76 -2.06 -5.98
C ARG A 2 -6.79 -1.48 -4.96
N ALA A 3 -5.56 -1.98 -4.93
CA ALA A 3 -4.46 -1.47 -4.11
C ALA A 3 -3.18 -1.35 -4.93
N ALA A 4 -2.33 -0.38 -4.61
CA ALA A 4 -0.96 -0.31 -5.13
C ALA A 4 -0.09 -1.27 -4.31
N VAL A 5 0.58 -2.23 -4.94
CA VAL A 5 1.33 -3.30 -4.29
C VAL A 5 2.78 -3.23 -4.70
N TYR A 6 3.68 -3.25 -3.74
CA TYR A 6 5.13 -3.22 -3.96
C TYR A 6 5.65 -4.60 -4.40
N HIS A 7 6.28 -4.67 -5.57
CA HIS A 7 6.90 -5.89 -6.10
C HIS A 7 8.44 -5.87 -6.06
N GLY A 8 9.02 -4.70 -5.83
CA GLY A 8 10.46 -4.49 -5.78
C GLY A 8 10.81 -3.05 -6.17
N PRO A 9 12.11 -2.71 -6.17
CA PRO A 9 12.55 -1.40 -6.63
C PRO A 9 12.00 -1.12 -8.03
N GLU A 10 11.41 0.07 -8.20
CA GLU A 10 10.79 0.55 -9.42
C GLU A 10 9.57 -0.26 -9.93
N ASP A 11 9.06 -1.19 -9.12
CA ASP A 11 7.93 -2.06 -9.47
C ASP A 11 6.80 -1.94 -8.44
N ILE A 12 5.82 -1.09 -8.75
CA ILE A 12 4.54 -1.01 -8.04
C ILE A 12 3.41 -1.30 -9.02
N ARG A 13 2.53 -2.23 -8.65
CA ARG A 13 1.44 -2.71 -9.50
C ARG A 13 0.11 -2.44 -8.83
N VAL A 14 -0.93 -2.15 -9.61
CA VAL A 14 -2.29 -2.05 -9.07
C VAL A 14 -2.98 -3.40 -9.20
N GLU A 15 -3.38 -3.98 -8.08
CA GLU A 15 -3.94 -5.33 -8.01
C GLU A 15 -5.27 -5.35 -7.25
N GLU A 16 -6.09 -6.37 -7.53
CA GLU A 16 -7.26 -6.67 -6.71
C GLU A 16 -6.86 -7.41 -5.42
N ARG A 17 -7.32 -6.89 -4.28
CA ARG A 17 -7.13 -7.45 -2.94
C ARG A 17 -8.48 -7.67 -2.25
N PRO A 18 -8.57 -8.58 -1.27
CA PRO A 18 -9.73 -8.66 -0.39
C PRO A 18 -10.03 -7.31 0.25
N ALA A 19 -11.31 -7.01 0.46
CA ALA A 19 -11.68 -5.84 1.26
C ALA A 19 -11.25 -6.08 2.72
N PRO A 20 -10.72 -5.07 3.44
CA PRO A 20 -10.42 -5.19 4.85
C PRO A 20 -11.72 -5.38 5.64
N GLU A 21 -11.59 -6.11 6.76
CA GLU A 21 -12.65 -6.32 7.73
C GLU A 21 -12.27 -5.64 9.05
N VAL A 22 -13.26 -5.36 9.90
CA VAL A 22 -13.05 -4.82 11.24
C VAL A 22 -12.68 -5.98 12.16
N GLU A 23 -11.47 -5.97 12.72
CA GLU A 23 -10.98 -7.05 13.60
C GLU A 23 -11.11 -6.71 15.08
N SER A 24 -10.98 -5.44 15.44
CA SER A 24 -11.10 -4.91 16.80
C SER A 24 -12.22 -3.85 16.89
N PRO A 25 -12.87 -3.68 18.06
CA PRO A 25 -13.85 -2.61 18.29
C PRO A 25 -13.32 -1.18 18.06
N THR A 26 -11.99 -1.02 18.00
CA THR A 26 -11.32 0.25 17.78
C THR A 26 -11.05 0.57 16.32
N ASP A 27 -11.33 -0.35 15.40
CA ASP A 27 -10.99 -0.18 13.99
C ASP A 27 -12.11 0.55 13.23
N ALA A 28 -11.74 1.20 12.14
CA ALA A 28 -12.67 1.86 11.23
C ALA A 28 -12.30 1.56 9.78
N LEU A 29 -13.31 1.27 8.96
CA LEU A 29 -13.13 1.15 7.51
C LEU A 29 -13.37 2.50 6.85
N VAL A 30 -12.35 2.99 6.14
CA VAL A 30 -12.38 4.28 5.46
C VAL A 30 -12.42 4.07 3.95
N ARG A 31 -13.42 4.66 3.29
CA ARG A 31 -13.43 4.76 1.83
C ARG A 31 -12.49 5.89 1.40
N VAL A 32 -11.32 5.53 0.90
CA VAL A 32 -10.34 6.48 0.36
C VAL A 32 -10.96 7.20 -0.86
N THR A 33 -11.11 8.53 -0.75
CA THR A 33 -11.57 9.36 -1.88
C THR A 33 -10.41 9.97 -2.64
N HIS A 34 -9.34 10.31 -1.93
CA HIS A 34 -8.11 10.89 -2.45
C HIS A 34 -6.95 10.41 -1.58
N THR A 35 -5.77 10.27 -2.19
CA THR A 35 -4.51 10.01 -1.52
C THR A 35 -3.40 10.70 -2.32
N ALA A 36 -2.21 10.79 -1.75
CA ALA A 36 -1.04 11.38 -2.39
C ALA A 36 0.19 10.51 -2.17
N ILE A 37 1.21 10.73 -2.99
CA ILE A 37 2.52 10.11 -2.84
C ILE A 37 3.37 11.04 -1.95
N CYS A 38 3.90 10.50 -0.86
CA CYS A 38 4.84 11.17 0.02
C CYS A 38 6.28 10.97 -0.49
N GLY A 39 7.21 11.87 -0.11
CA GLY A 39 8.63 11.68 -0.40
C GLY A 39 9.22 10.39 0.18
N SER A 40 8.71 9.93 1.34
CA SER A 40 9.13 8.67 1.97
C SER A 40 8.75 7.44 1.17
N ASP A 41 7.72 7.52 0.31
CA ASP A 41 7.33 6.40 -0.56
C ASP A 41 8.41 6.09 -1.60
N LEU A 42 9.22 7.10 -1.93
CA LEU A 42 10.29 6.97 -2.92
C LEU A 42 11.51 6.22 -2.39
N TRP A 43 11.70 6.14 -1.07
CA TRP A 43 12.88 5.49 -0.49
C TRP A 43 12.92 4.00 -0.85
N PHE A 44 11.84 3.25 -0.57
CA PHE A 44 11.79 1.83 -0.93
C PHE A 44 11.55 1.63 -2.44
N TYR A 45 10.83 2.53 -3.09
CA TYR A 45 10.66 2.49 -4.55
C TYR A 45 12.01 2.56 -5.29
N ARG A 46 12.97 3.36 -4.81
CA ARG A 46 14.32 3.47 -5.39
C ARG A 46 15.30 2.41 -4.86
N GLY A 47 14.86 1.53 -3.97
CA GLY A 47 15.72 0.54 -3.31
C GLY A 47 16.67 1.14 -2.26
N GLU A 48 16.42 2.37 -1.80
CA GLU A 48 17.21 3.04 -0.76
C GLU A 48 16.86 2.51 0.66
N SER A 49 15.68 1.91 0.82
CA SER A 49 15.24 1.24 2.06
C SER A 49 14.50 -0.07 1.77
N GLY A 50 14.48 -0.99 2.74
CA GLY A 50 13.72 -2.24 2.62
C GLY A 50 12.20 -2.05 2.76
N ARG A 51 11.43 -2.82 1.98
CA ARG A 51 9.99 -3.04 2.14
C ARG A 51 9.66 -4.46 1.70
N GLU A 52 8.66 -5.08 2.31
CA GLU A 52 8.24 -6.44 1.97
C GLU A 52 7.52 -6.48 0.62
N THR A 53 7.96 -7.38 -0.27
CA THR A 53 7.29 -7.67 -1.55
C THR A 53 5.89 -8.22 -1.29
N GLY A 54 4.89 -7.70 -2.00
CA GLY A 54 3.48 -8.02 -1.82
C GLY A 54 2.77 -7.15 -0.79
N SER A 55 3.49 -6.23 -0.12
CA SER A 55 2.85 -5.24 0.75
C SER A 55 2.09 -4.18 -0.07
N PRO A 56 0.86 -3.82 0.35
CA PRO A 56 0.14 -2.67 -0.20
C PRO A 56 0.75 -1.34 0.25
#